data_AF-A0A949X2S3-F1
#
_entry.id   AF-A0A949X2S3-F1
#
_cell.length_a   1.000
_cell.length_b   1.000
_cell.length_c   1.000
_cell.angle_alpha   90.00
_cell.angle_beta   90.00
_cell.angle_gamma   90.00
#
_symmetry.space_group_name_H-M   'P 1'
#
loop_
_entity.id
_entity.type
_entity.pdbx_description
1 polymer ?
#
loop_
_entity_poly.entity_id
_entity_poly.type
_entity_poly.pdbx_seq_one_letter_code
_entity_poly.pdbx_strand_id
1 'polypeptide(L)'
;MSLVKKDGKSFIVAKATEGTTFVDSYYKQNITNAKDVGLIAGAYHFARFTDVSTAIKEANFFVNNCSSVKPDFVALDFEQQCSGDMTEACLAFLDIISNVAVAVIYCNPSYINSYLNAAITKYPLWIANYGVSSPSTPLWGSYVIWQYSESGQVSGISGNVDLDVMTDAFYNKLIGGNIVENIVCFNNGVDERAAEYLADYLKCSTIDNNRPYDYSNIKNVYCVGAGSFTSYCTKLIKGADRYATCQAVLDFIANGGK
;
A
#
# COMPACT_ATOMS: atom_id res chain seq x y z
N MET A 1 1.00 3.40 20.09
CA MET A 1 0.54 2.75 18.84
C MET A 1 -0.76 1.97 18.99
N SER A 2 -1.00 1.18 20.06
CA SER A 2 -2.28 0.49 20.22
C SER A 2 -3.51 1.42 20.31
N LEU A 3 -3.36 2.63 20.90
CA LEU A 3 -4.42 3.64 20.89
C LEU A 3 -4.67 4.21 19.49
N VAL A 4 -3.62 4.48 18.73
CA VAL A 4 -3.69 4.91 17.31
C VAL A 4 -4.46 3.89 16.46
N LYS A 5 -4.18 2.59 16.63
CA LYS A 5 -4.93 1.52 15.96
C LYS A 5 -6.40 1.49 16.39
N LYS A 6 -6.68 1.64 17.69
CA LYS A 6 -8.05 1.70 18.23
C LYS A 6 -8.84 2.92 17.75
N ASP A 7 -8.14 4.01 17.45
CA ASP A 7 -8.69 5.24 16.86
C ASP A 7 -9.00 5.08 15.34
N GLY A 8 -8.91 3.85 14.82
CA GLY A 8 -9.28 3.50 13.44
C GLY A 8 -8.20 3.84 12.40
N LYS A 9 -6.98 4.20 12.83
CA LYS A 9 -5.88 4.46 11.88
C LYS A 9 -5.32 3.15 11.35
N SER A 10 -4.93 3.16 10.07
CA SER A 10 -4.40 1.98 9.37
C SER A 10 -2.89 2.05 9.11
N PHE A 11 -2.29 3.23 9.22
CA PHE A 11 -0.87 3.45 9.02
C PHE A 11 -0.34 4.62 9.86
N ILE A 12 0.98 4.69 9.99
CA ILE A 12 1.72 5.86 10.47
C ILE A 12 2.91 6.12 9.54
N VAL A 13 3.38 7.36 9.50
CA VAL A 13 4.67 7.72 8.89
C VAL A 13 5.48 8.47 9.94
N ALA A 14 6.72 8.04 10.18
CA ALA A 14 7.58 8.65 11.19
C ALA A 14 8.82 9.28 10.56
N LYS A 15 9.21 10.44 11.06
CA LYS A 15 10.48 11.08 10.69
C LYS A 15 11.61 10.15 11.08
N ALA A 16 12.56 9.91 10.17
CA ALA A 16 13.76 9.15 10.49
C ALA A 16 14.97 10.06 10.62
N THR A 17 15.15 10.97 9.66
CA THR A 17 16.34 11.82 9.56
C THR A 17 16.02 13.15 8.89
N GLU A 18 16.92 14.11 9.05
CA GLU A 18 16.92 15.38 8.33
C GLU A 18 18.35 15.77 7.97
N GLY A 19 18.55 16.16 6.70
CA GLY A 19 19.89 16.49 6.19
C GLY A 19 20.88 15.35 6.42
N THR A 20 22.12 15.68 6.80
CA THR A 20 23.19 14.68 6.97
C THR A 20 23.57 14.40 8.44
N THR A 21 22.85 14.99 9.39
CA THR A 21 23.28 14.99 10.81
C THR A 21 22.17 14.69 11.80
N PHE A 22 20.91 14.98 11.49
CA PHE A 22 19.82 14.80 12.43
C PHE A 22 19.18 13.42 12.29
N VAL A 23 19.11 12.68 13.40
CA VAL A 23 18.37 11.42 13.52
C VAL A 23 17.25 11.64 14.53
N ASP A 24 16.02 11.30 14.15
CA ASP A 24 14.88 11.39 15.04
C ASP A 24 14.96 10.30 16.12
N SER A 25 14.99 10.70 17.40
CA SER A 25 15.17 9.78 18.52
C SER A 25 14.00 8.81 18.73
N TYR A 26 12.81 9.13 18.21
CA TYR A 26 11.60 8.32 18.35
C TYR A 26 11.35 7.41 17.15
N TYR A 27 12.04 7.62 16.03
CA TYR A 27 11.86 6.86 14.78
C TYR A 27 11.76 5.35 14.99
N LYS A 28 12.81 4.74 15.57
CA LYS A 28 12.89 3.27 15.73
C LYS A 28 11.74 2.75 16.59
N GLN A 29 11.46 3.42 17.70
CA GLN A 29 10.38 3.05 18.60
C GLN A 29 9.01 3.15 17.91
N ASN A 30 8.77 4.22 17.15
CA ASN A 30 7.51 4.45 16.46
C ASN A 30 7.25 3.39 15.39
N ILE A 31 8.25 3.08 14.55
CA ILE A 31 8.12 2.06 13.51
C ILE A 31 7.92 0.67 14.12
N THR A 32 8.75 0.27 15.08
CA THR A 32 8.61 -1.06 15.74
C THR A 32 7.24 -1.21 16.38
N ASN A 33 6.82 -0.24 17.21
CA ASN A 33 5.54 -0.31 17.91
C ASN A 33 4.34 -0.29 16.97
N ALA A 34 4.46 0.35 15.80
CA ALA A 34 3.39 0.39 14.80
C ALA A 34 3.24 -0.97 14.12
N LYS A 35 4.35 -1.57 13.71
CA LYS A 35 4.37 -2.90 13.10
C LYS A 35 3.88 -3.98 14.07
N ASP A 36 4.25 -3.90 15.34
CA ASP A 36 3.82 -4.84 16.39
C ASP A 36 2.29 -4.88 16.57
N VAL A 37 1.57 -3.81 16.19
CA VAL A 37 0.10 -3.75 16.25
C VAL A 37 -0.57 -3.83 14.87
N GLY A 38 0.18 -4.22 13.84
CA GLY A 38 -0.34 -4.40 12.47
C GLY A 38 -0.79 -3.10 11.80
N LEU A 39 -0.07 -2.00 12.02
CA LEU A 39 -0.16 -0.79 11.22
C LEU A 39 0.88 -0.85 10.11
N ILE A 40 0.55 -0.32 8.93
CA ILE A 40 1.56 0.04 7.93
C ILE A 40 2.45 1.15 8.51
N ALA A 41 3.76 1.02 8.40
CA ALA A 41 4.73 1.93 8.99
C ALA A 41 5.68 2.49 7.91
N GLY A 42 5.48 3.77 7.57
CA GLY A 42 6.35 4.52 6.64
C GLY A 42 7.44 5.31 7.38
N ALA A 43 8.54 5.57 6.69
CA ALA A 43 9.62 6.42 7.20
C ALA A 43 9.90 7.58 6.25
N TYR A 44 10.11 8.80 6.75
CA TYR A 44 10.45 9.94 5.88
C TYR A 44 11.76 10.61 6.25
N HIS A 45 12.39 11.20 5.23
CA HIS A 45 13.58 12.04 5.34
C HIS A 45 13.23 13.48 4.96
N PHE A 46 13.47 14.43 5.86
CA PHE A 46 13.32 15.85 5.56
C PHE A 46 14.56 16.36 4.79
N ALA A 47 14.37 16.74 3.54
CA ALA A 47 15.46 17.17 2.66
C ALA A 47 16.09 18.49 3.13
N ARG A 48 17.40 18.62 2.94
CA ARG A 48 18.12 19.90 3.04
C ARG A 48 19.02 20.16 1.82
N PHE A 49 19.07 19.23 0.86
CA PHE A 49 19.89 19.35 -0.33
C PHE A 49 19.37 20.43 -1.32
N THR A 50 20.31 21.04 -2.03
CA THR A 50 20.04 21.94 -3.17
C THR A 50 20.83 21.53 -4.42
N ASP A 51 21.45 20.35 -4.39
CA ASP A 51 22.25 19.78 -5.47
C ASP A 51 22.29 18.24 -5.38
N VAL A 52 22.65 17.59 -6.47
CA VAL A 52 22.70 16.11 -6.59
C VAL A 52 23.69 15.48 -5.61
N SER A 53 24.86 16.09 -5.39
CA SER A 53 25.90 15.53 -4.52
C SER A 53 25.44 15.49 -3.06
N THR A 54 24.79 16.55 -2.60
CA THR A 54 24.21 16.63 -1.26
C THR A 54 23.01 15.70 -1.13
N ALA A 55 22.17 15.59 -2.16
CA ALA A 55 21.04 14.64 -2.17
C ALA A 55 21.51 13.18 -1.99
N ILE A 56 22.59 12.78 -2.65
CA ILE A 56 23.19 11.46 -2.49
C ILE A 56 23.71 11.24 -1.06
N LYS A 57 24.33 12.26 -0.44
CA LYS A 57 24.82 12.15 0.95
C LYS A 57 23.66 11.99 1.93
N GLU A 58 22.60 12.79 1.76
CA GLU A 58 21.39 12.72 2.59
C GLU A 58 20.68 11.36 2.44
N ALA A 59 20.59 10.84 1.21
CA ALA A 59 19.99 9.53 0.96
C ALA A 59 20.76 8.40 1.64
N ASN A 60 22.09 8.39 1.53
CA ASN A 60 22.94 7.41 2.22
C ASN A 60 22.80 7.53 3.76
N PHE A 61 22.73 8.76 4.27
CA PHE A 61 22.50 9.00 5.69
C PHE A 61 21.14 8.45 6.15
N PHE A 62 20.08 8.68 5.37
CA PHE A 62 18.77 8.09 5.64
C PHE A 62 18.81 6.56 5.64
N VAL A 63 19.35 5.93 4.59
CA VAL A 63 19.43 4.46 4.46
C VAL A 63 20.14 3.82 5.67
N ASN A 64 21.25 4.43 6.11
CA ASN A 64 22.04 3.93 7.24
C ASN A 64 21.28 3.98 8.58
N ASN A 65 20.35 4.92 8.75
CA ASN A 65 19.59 5.11 9.99
C ASN A 65 18.19 4.47 9.96
N CYS A 66 17.62 4.27 8.76
CA CYS A 66 16.25 3.84 8.54
C CYS A 66 16.10 2.31 8.43
N SER A 67 17.04 1.65 7.74
CA SER A 67 16.89 0.25 7.30
C SER A 67 16.71 -0.79 8.42
N SER A 68 17.26 -0.55 9.61
CA SER A 68 17.26 -1.53 10.71
C SER A 68 15.87 -1.97 11.20
N VAL A 69 14.85 -1.11 11.07
CA VAL A 69 13.47 -1.38 11.52
C VAL A 69 12.51 -1.70 10.38
N LYS A 70 13.03 -1.80 9.14
CA LYS A 70 12.32 -2.28 7.93
C LYS A 70 10.94 -1.62 7.75
N PRO A 71 10.86 -0.31 7.48
CA PRO A 71 9.58 0.33 7.17
C PRO A 71 8.95 -0.27 5.91
N ASP A 72 7.63 -0.19 5.78
CA ASP A 72 6.89 -0.76 4.65
C ASP A 72 7.02 0.11 3.39
N PHE A 73 7.23 1.42 3.58
CA PHE A 73 7.59 2.37 2.52
C PHE A 73 8.47 3.49 3.08
N VAL A 74 9.17 4.20 2.19
CA VAL A 74 10.04 5.32 2.54
C VAL A 74 9.70 6.56 1.71
N ALA A 75 9.86 7.75 2.29
CA ALA A 75 9.51 9.01 1.65
C ALA A 75 10.66 10.01 1.65
N LEU A 76 10.84 10.68 0.51
CA LEU A 76 11.54 11.96 0.43
C LEU A 76 10.53 13.07 0.76
N ASP A 77 10.76 13.81 1.83
CA ASP A 77 10.01 15.02 2.17
C ASP A 77 10.76 16.23 1.58
N PHE A 78 10.22 16.76 0.48
CA PHE A 78 10.80 17.83 -0.33
C PHE A 78 10.04 19.14 -0.13
N GLU A 79 10.43 19.89 0.89
CA GLU A 79 9.86 21.20 1.24
C GLU A 79 10.90 22.23 1.73
N GLN A 80 12.17 21.99 1.44
CA GLN A 80 13.28 22.87 1.76
C GLN A 80 13.32 24.11 0.86
N GLN A 81 14.08 25.13 1.28
CA GLN A 81 14.31 26.29 0.44
C GLN A 81 15.31 25.95 -0.67
N CYS A 82 14.91 26.14 -1.93
CA CYS A 82 15.73 25.87 -3.10
C CYS A 82 15.35 26.77 -4.29
N SER A 83 16.10 26.67 -5.38
CA SER A 83 15.86 27.43 -6.62
C SER A 83 16.17 26.56 -7.83
N GLY A 84 15.42 26.78 -8.92
CA GLY A 84 15.62 26.04 -10.17
C GLY A 84 15.04 24.63 -10.14
N ASP A 85 15.27 23.89 -11.21
CA ASP A 85 14.79 22.51 -11.32
C ASP A 85 15.63 21.58 -10.43
N MET A 86 14.97 20.94 -9.48
CA MET A 86 15.54 20.03 -8.49
C MET A 86 15.31 18.55 -8.82
N THR A 87 14.69 18.26 -9.96
CA THR A 87 14.25 16.90 -10.33
C THR A 87 15.40 15.89 -10.30
N GLU A 88 16.58 16.24 -10.83
CA GLU A 88 17.74 15.34 -10.86
C GLU A 88 18.24 15.00 -9.44
N ALA A 89 18.28 15.98 -8.55
CA ALA A 89 18.68 15.76 -7.16
C ALA A 89 17.65 14.90 -6.40
N CYS A 90 16.36 15.17 -6.58
CA CYS A 90 15.30 14.35 -6.02
C CYS A 90 15.33 12.92 -6.54
N LEU A 91 15.55 12.71 -7.84
CA LEU A 91 15.70 11.38 -8.43
C LEU A 91 16.90 10.64 -7.86
N ALA A 92 18.06 11.30 -7.74
CA ALA A 92 19.25 10.70 -7.14
C ALA A 92 19.00 10.24 -5.69
N PHE A 93 18.25 11.02 -4.91
CA PHE A 93 17.83 10.63 -3.57
C PHE A 93 16.87 9.43 -3.61
N LEU A 94 15.80 9.53 -4.39
CA LEU A 94 14.73 8.52 -4.47
C LEU A 94 15.25 7.17 -4.99
N ASP A 95 16.16 7.18 -5.96
CA ASP A 95 16.82 5.98 -6.49
C ASP A 95 17.56 5.23 -5.38
N ILE A 96 18.29 5.94 -4.51
CA ILE A 96 19.03 5.33 -3.40
C ILE A 96 18.10 4.76 -2.35
N ILE A 97 17.10 5.53 -1.88
CA ILE A 97 16.22 5.07 -0.80
C ILE A 97 15.29 3.93 -1.25
N SER A 98 15.04 3.80 -2.56
CA SER A 98 14.23 2.71 -3.11
C SER A 98 14.80 1.30 -2.86
N ASN A 99 16.08 1.22 -2.46
CA ASN A 99 16.69 -0.03 -2.00
C ASN A 99 16.23 -0.45 -0.58
N VAL A 100 15.59 0.44 0.18
CA VAL A 100 15.08 0.14 1.54
C VAL A 100 13.67 -0.43 1.48
N ALA A 101 12.78 0.27 0.77
CA ALA A 101 11.38 -0.08 0.59
C ALA A 101 10.80 0.70 -0.61
N VAL A 102 9.50 0.58 -0.87
CA VAL A 102 8.84 1.40 -1.89
C VAL A 102 9.06 2.89 -1.57
N ALA A 103 9.72 3.61 -2.48
CA ALA A 103 10.01 5.03 -2.31
C ALA A 103 8.86 5.90 -2.85
N VAL A 104 8.49 6.95 -2.11
CA VAL A 104 7.51 7.97 -2.50
C VAL A 104 8.09 9.37 -2.34
N ILE A 105 7.58 10.33 -3.09
CA ILE A 105 7.93 11.75 -2.90
C ILE A 105 6.78 12.49 -2.24
N TYR A 106 7.08 13.20 -1.16
CA TYR A 106 6.19 14.14 -0.50
C TYR A 106 6.53 15.57 -0.90
N CYS A 107 5.50 16.33 -1.31
CA CYS A 107 5.58 17.77 -1.54
C CYS A 107 4.17 18.36 -1.72
N ASN A 108 4.07 19.70 -1.74
CA ASN A 108 2.83 20.41 -2.05
C ASN A 108 2.76 20.81 -3.55
N PRO A 109 1.57 21.19 -4.09
CA PRO A 109 1.42 21.56 -5.50
C PRO A 109 2.32 22.72 -5.95
N SER A 110 2.61 23.68 -5.06
CA SER A 110 3.48 24.81 -5.39
C SER A 110 4.90 24.34 -5.63
N TYR A 111 5.43 23.46 -4.79
CA TYR A 111 6.76 22.89 -4.93
C TYR A 111 6.91 22.09 -6.22
N ILE A 112 5.88 21.32 -6.57
CA ILE A 112 5.87 20.57 -7.84
C ILE A 112 6.01 21.52 -9.02
N ASN A 113 5.17 22.57 -9.08
CA ASN A 113 5.18 23.51 -10.20
C ASN A 113 6.46 24.36 -10.27
N SER A 114 7.09 24.66 -9.13
CA SER A 114 8.26 25.54 -9.06
C SER A 114 9.57 24.82 -9.32
N TYR A 115 9.68 23.55 -8.94
CA TYR A 115 10.99 22.89 -8.81
C TYR A 115 11.07 21.51 -9.44
N LEU A 116 9.97 20.95 -9.95
CA LEU A 116 9.96 19.59 -10.52
C LEU A 116 9.46 19.57 -11.97
N ASN A 117 9.95 18.59 -12.72
CA ASN A 117 9.50 18.30 -14.08
C ASN A 117 9.01 16.84 -14.20
N ALA A 118 8.41 16.48 -15.33
CA ALA A 118 7.73 15.20 -15.52
C ALA A 118 8.57 13.94 -15.23
N ALA A 119 9.91 14.01 -15.26
CA ALA A 119 10.78 12.87 -14.97
C ALA A 119 10.61 12.36 -13.52
N ILE A 120 10.18 13.22 -12.58
CA ILE A 120 9.96 12.83 -11.18
C ILE A 120 8.82 11.81 -11.02
N THR A 121 7.89 11.74 -11.99
CA THR A 121 6.69 10.88 -11.94
C THR A 121 7.00 9.39 -12.01
N LYS A 122 8.28 9.02 -12.17
CA LYS A 122 8.79 7.66 -11.90
C LYS A 122 8.43 7.18 -10.48
N TYR A 123 8.31 8.10 -9.52
CA TYR A 123 7.95 7.81 -8.15
C TYR A 123 6.51 8.20 -7.82
N PRO A 124 5.80 7.41 -6.98
CA PRO A 124 4.47 7.77 -6.50
C PRO A 124 4.47 9.03 -5.64
N LEU A 125 3.36 9.77 -5.70
CA LEU A 125 3.17 11.04 -5.01
C LEU A 125 2.44 10.86 -3.67
N TRP A 126 3.03 11.42 -2.61
CA TRP A 126 2.36 11.81 -1.38
C TRP A 126 2.12 13.32 -1.42
N ILE A 127 0.88 13.76 -1.62
CA ILE A 127 0.57 15.19 -1.83
C ILE A 127 0.14 15.87 -0.54
N ALA A 128 0.73 17.02 -0.21
CA ALA A 128 0.22 17.92 0.83
C ALA A 128 -0.68 18.99 0.21
N ASN A 129 -1.98 18.93 0.49
CA ASN A 129 -2.93 19.94 0.01
C ASN A 129 -4.10 20.06 0.98
N TYR A 130 -4.07 21.07 1.85
CA TYR A 130 -5.05 21.22 2.93
C TYR A 130 -6.27 22.04 2.49
N GLY A 131 -7.39 21.87 3.19
CA GLY A 131 -8.58 22.72 3.03
C GLY A 131 -9.33 22.54 1.70
N VAL A 132 -9.07 21.46 0.97
CA VAL A 132 -9.69 21.14 -0.32
C VAL A 132 -10.44 19.81 -0.27
N SER A 133 -11.47 19.66 -1.10
CA SER A 133 -12.21 18.40 -1.24
C SER A 133 -11.53 17.37 -2.13
N SER A 134 -10.63 17.83 -3.02
CA SER A 134 -9.78 17.00 -3.87
C SER A 134 -8.42 17.70 -4.02
N PRO A 135 -7.30 17.00 -3.81
CA PRO A 135 -5.98 17.61 -3.96
C PRO A 135 -5.66 17.89 -5.43
N SER A 136 -4.86 18.94 -5.66
CA SER A 136 -4.21 19.16 -6.95
C SER A 136 -2.94 18.31 -7.01
N THR A 137 -2.71 17.60 -8.11
CA THR A 137 -1.51 16.78 -8.32
C THR A 137 -0.81 17.17 -9.63
N PRO A 138 -0.20 18.35 -9.74
CA PRO A 138 0.50 18.75 -10.97
C PRO A 138 1.52 17.69 -11.41
N LEU A 139 1.74 17.47 -12.71
CA LEU A 139 2.58 16.39 -13.28
C LEU A 139 2.06 14.95 -13.08
N TRP A 140 1.37 14.65 -11.98
CA TRP A 140 0.80 13.33 -11.70
C TRP A 140 -0.67 13.22 -12.13
N GLY A 141 -1.09 12.04 -12.57
CA GLY A 141 -2.52 11.75 -12.78
C GLY A 141 -3.26 11.39 -11.49
N SER A 142 -2.55 11.00 -10.42
CA SER A 142 -3.11 10.59 -9.13
C SER A 142 -2.04 10.61 -8.02
N TYR A 143 -2.48 10.54 -6.77
CA TYR A 143 -1.63 10.38 -5.58
C TYR A 143 -1.76 8.96 -4.99
N VAL A 144 -0.78 8.53 -4.21
CA VAL A 144 -0.88 7.32 -3.36
C VAL A 144 -1.20 7.64 -1.91
N ILE A 145 -0.79 8.81 -1.44
CA ILE A 145 -1.13 9.36 -0.12
C ILE A 145 -1.50 10.84 -0.29
N TRP A 146 -2.53 11.32 0.41
CA TRP A 146 -2.88 12.73 0.48
C TRP A 146 -2.91 13.17 1.94
N GLN A 147 -2.01 14.10 2.28
CA GLN A 147 -2.04 14.82 3.54
C GLN A 147 -3.04 15.97 3.42
N TYR A 148 -4.14 15.86 4.15
CA TYR A 148 -5.28 16.78 4.04
C TYR A 148 -5.38 17.75 5.22
N SER A 149 -4.64 17.51 6.30
CA SER A 149 -4.60 18.37 7.48
C SER A 149 -3.28 18.22 8.24
N GLU A 150 -2.82 19.31 8.85
CA GLU A 150 -1.66 19.37 9.77
C GLU A 150 -2.07 19.63 11.24
N SER A 151 -3.38 19.61 11.53
CA SER A 151 -3.95 20.01 12.83
C SER A 151 -4.85 18.94 13.44
N GLY A 152 -4.63 17.69 13.06
CA GLY A 152 -5.35 16.55 13.62
C GLY A 152 -5.03 16.31 15.09
N GLN A 153 -5.93 15.58 15.75
CA GLN A 153 -5.73 15.03 17.08
C GLN A 153 -6.01 13.54 17.02
N VAL A 154 -5.08 12.71 17.52
CA VAL A 154 -5.20 11.26 17.50
C VAL A 154 -4.92 10.70 18.88
N SER A 155 -5.81 9.83 19.35
CA SER A 155 -5.71 9.19 20.65
C SER A 155 -4.35 8.52 20.85
N GLY A 156 -3.59 8.96 21.85
CA GLY A 156 -2.26 8.43 22.18
C GLY A 156 -1.09 9.17 21.55
N ILE A 157 -1.31 10.28 20.84
CA ILE A 157 -0.28 11.21 20.37
C ILE A 157 -0.57 12.58 20.98
N SER A 158 0.46 13.26 21.48
CA SER A 158 0.34 14.61 22.04
C SER A 158 0.60 15.66 20.96
N GLY A 159 -0.15 16.76 21.00
CA GLY A 159 -0.01 17.86 20.04
C GLY A 159 -0.75 17.61 18.74
N ASN A 160 -0.51 18.48 17.76
CA ASN A 160 -1.07 18.31 16.42
C ASN A 160 -0.38 17.14 15.72
N VAL A 161 -1.15 16.40 14.94
CA VAL A 161 -0.64 15.38 14.05
C VAL A 161 -1.19 15.60 12.66
N ASP A 162 -0.36 15.34 11.67
CA ASP A 162 -0.79 15.34 10.28
C ASP A 162 -1.76 14.19 10.05
N LEU A 163 -2.77 14.45 9.21
CA LEU A 163 -3.76 13.47 8.83
C LEU A 163 -3.68 13.22 7.33
N ASP A 164 -3.58 11.94 7.02
CA ASP A 164 -3.40 11.44 5.68
C ASP A 164 -4.48 10.43 5.31
N VAL A 165 -4.78 10.36 4.02
CA VAL A 165 -5.49 9.22 3.42
C VAL A 165 -4.57 8.51 2.45
N MET A 166 -4.51 7.19 2.55
CA MET A 166 -3.78 6.32 1.63
C MET A 166 -4.77 5.66 0.68
N THR A 167 -4.43 5.53 -0.60
CA THR A 167 -5.30 4.82 -1.54
C THR A 167 -5.30 3.31 -1.24
N ASP A 168 -6.43 2.65 -1.43
CA ASP A 168 -6.54 1.19 -1.25
C ASP A 168 -5.53 0.43 -2.11
N ALA A 169 -5.29 0.90 -3.34
CA ALA A 169 -4.31 0.31 -4.24
C ALA A 169 -2.89 0.34 -3.65
N PHE A 170 -2.49 1.46 -3.04
CA PHE A 170 -1.19 1.56 -2.39
C PHE A 170 -1.13 0.75 -1.09
N TYR A 171 -2.17 0.83 -0.25
CA TYR A 171 -2.27 0.03 0.96
C TYR A 171 -2.14 -1.48 0.67
N ASN A 172 -2.88 -1.99 -0.31
CA ASN A 172 -2.86 -3.39 -0.73
C ASN A 172 -1.47 -3.80 -1.26
N LYS A 173 -0.81 -2.92 -2.01
CA LYS A 173 0.58 -3.13 -2.46
C LYS A 173 1.54 -3.30 -1.28
N LEU A 174 1.38 -2.51 -0.20
CA LEU A 174 2.29 -2.50 0.94
C LEU A 174 2.13 -3.69 1.89
N ILE A 175 0.91 -4.19 2.08
CA ILE A 175 0.67 -5.40 2.90
C ILE A 175 1.15 -6.70 2.23
N GLY A 176 1.82 -6.61 1.07
CA GLY A 176 2.51 -7.75 0.44
C GLY A 176 1.60 -8.79 -0.20
N GLY A 177 0.30 -8.56 -0.26
CA GLY A 177 -0.64 -9.41 -0.97
C GLY A 177 -1.26 -8.63 -2.10
N ASN A 178 -1.08 -9.10 -3.34
CA ASN A 178 -2.23 -9.09 -4.23
C ASN A 178 -3.32 -9.86 -3.49
N ILE A 179 -4.15 -9.18 -2.69
CA ILE A 179 -5.37 -9.80 -2.20
C ILE A 179 -6.14 -10.09 -3.46
N VAL A 180 -6.11 -11.36 -3.86
CA VAL A 180 -6.95 -11.81 -4.95
C VAL A 180 -8.34 -11.86 -4.35
N GLU A 181 -9.22 -11.00 -4.85
CA GLU A 181 -10.56 -10.85 -4.29
C GLU A 181 -11.30 -12.20 -4.31
N ASN A 182 -11.20 -12.94 -5.42
CA ASN A 182 -11.87 -14.23 -5.60
C ASN A 182 -10.94 -15.24 -6.31
N ILE A 183 -11.02 -16.50 -5.92
CA ILE A 183 -10.57 -17.63 -6.73
C ILE A 183 -11.63 -18.72 -6.68
N VAL A 184 -11.80 -19.47 -7.77
CA VAL A 184 -12.69 -20.64 -7.79
C VAL A 184 -11.86 -21.92 -7.89
N CYS A 185 -12.00 -22.79 -6.89
CA CYS A 185 -11.34 -24.08 -6.80
C CYS A 185 -12.26 -25.21 -7.24
N PHE A 186 -11.71 -26.21 -7.93
CA PHE A 186 -12.42 -27.44 -8.30
C PHE A 186 -11.53 -28.68 -8.10
N ASN A 187 -12.14 -29.86 -7.92
CA ASN A 187 -11.41 -31.12 -7.67
C ASN A 187 -11.31 -32.07 -8.88
N ASN A 188 -12.18 -31.92 -9.88
CA ASN A 188 -12.22 -32.80 -11.04
C ASN A 188 -12.72 -32.05 -12.28
N GLY A 189 -12.41 -32.57 -13.48
CA GLY A 189 -12.77 -31.93 -14.75
C GLY A 189 -14.27 -31.92 -15.08
N VAL A 190 -15.12 -32.56 -14.27
CA VAL A 190 -16.58 -32.45 -14.41
C VAL A 190 -17.08 -31.21 -13.68
N ASP A 191 -16.59 -30.98 -12.45
CA ASP A 191 -16.93 -29.82 -11.63
C ASP A 191 -16.23 -28.54 -12.12
N GLU A 192 -15.09 -28.66 -12.82
CA GLU A 192 -14.40 -27.55 -13.50
C GLU A 192 -15.35 -26.73 -14.38
N ARG A 193 -16.26 -27.39 -15.10
CA ARG A 193 -17.21 -26.72 -16.00
C ARG A 193 -18.12 -25.74 -15.26
N ALA A 194 -18.61 -26.15 -14.09
CA ALA A 194 -19.44 -25.29 -13.24
C ALA A 194 -18.58 -24.21 -12.56
N ALA A 195 -17.33 -24.55 -12.20
CA ALA A 195 -16.38 -23.59 -11.64
C ALA A 195 -16.06 -22.44 -12.61
N GLU A 196 -15.90 -22.72 -13.91
CA GLU A 196 -15.65 -21.68 -14.92
C GLU A 196 -16.84 -20.70 -15.06
N TYR A 197 -18.09 -21.18 -15.04
CA TYR A 197 -19.25 -20.28 -15.05
C TYR A 197 -19.30 -19.36 -13.82
N LEU A 198 -18.91 -19.89 -12.65
CA LEU A 198 -18.81 -19.08 -11.44
C LEU A 198 -17.66 -18.06 -11.55
N ALA A 199 -16.53 -18.47 -12.11
CA ALA A 199 -15.36 -17.61 -12.29
C ALA A 199 -15.63 -16.47 -13.28
N ASP A 200 -16.35 -16.73 -14.37
CA ASP A 200 -16.81 -15.71 -15.32
C ASP A 200 -17.70 -14.66 -14.64
N TYR A 201 -18.65 -15.11 -13.82
CA TYR A 201 -19.52 -14.22 -13.05
C TYR A 201 -18.73 -13.36 -12.06
N LEU A 202 -17.79 -13.98 -11.33
CA LEU A 202 -16.93 -13.33 -10.34
C LEU A 202 -15.75 -12.55 -10.94
N LYS A 203 -15.52 -12.67 -12.25
CA LYS A 203 -14.39 -12.12 -13.00
C LYS A 203 -13.04 -12.48 -12.38
N CYS A 204 -12.85 -13.77 -12.07
CA CYS A 204 -11.63 -14.25 -11.43
C CYS A 204 -11.07 -15.52 -12.09
N SER A 205 -9.92 -15.99 -11.60
CA SER A 205 -9.30 -17.23 -12.09
C SER A 205 -9.88 -18.48 -11.42
N THR A 206 -9.77 -19.60 -12.12
CA THR A 206 -9.97 -20.93 -11.56
C THR A 206 -8.64 -21.59 -11.18
N ILE A 207 -8.70 -22.56 -10.27
CA ILE A 207 -7.56 -23.41 -9.92
C ILE A 207 -8.01 -24.84 -9.61
N ASP A 208 -7.27 -25.81 -10.15
CA ASP A 208 -7.39 -27.20 -9.73
C ASP A 208 -6.85 -27.34 -8.29
N ASN A 209 -7.69 -27.80 -7.37
CA ASN A 209 -7.40 -27.94 -5.95
C ASN A 209 -6.23 -28.91 -5.66
N ASN A 210 -5.83 -29.75 -6.62
CA ASN A 210 -4.64 -30.59 -6.50
C ASN A 210 -3.33 -29.81 -6.70
N ARG A 211 -3.38 -28.57 -7.20
CA ARG A 211 -2.18 -27.75 -7.39
C ARG A 211 -1.73 -27.17 -6.05
N PRO A 212 -0.45 -27.34 -5.66
CA PRO A 212 0.11 -26.64 -4.51
C PRO A 212 0.02 -25.13 -4.74
N TYR A 213 -0.75 -24.45 -3.90
CA TYR A 213 -0.95 -23.00 -3.97
C TYR A 213 -1.13 -22.44 -2.56
N ASP A 214 -0.57 -21.25 -2.31
CA ASP A 214 -0.74 -20.54 -1.05
C ASP A 214 -2.00 -19.66 -1.09
N TYR A 215 -3.02 -20.09 -0.36
CA TYR A 215 -4.31 -19.40 -0.31
C TYR A 215 -4.36 -18.30 0.77
N SER A 216 -3.28 -18.05 1.52
CA SER A 216 -3.28 -17.11 2.65
C SER A 216 -3.61 -15.66 2.25
N ASN A 217 -3.40 -15.32 0.98
CA ASN A 217 -3.62 -13.99 0.42
C ASN A 217 -4.88 -13.92 -0.46
N ILE A 218 -5.79 -14.90 -0.38
CA ILE A 218 -7.05 -14.89 -1.13
C ILE A 218 -8.20 -14.55 -0.19
N LYS A 219 -8.99 -13.53 -0.55
CA LYS A 219 -10.11 -13.08 0.30
C LYS A 219 -11.28 -14.04 0.26
N ASN A 220 -11.69 -14.48 -0.94
CA ASN A 220 -12.76 -15.44 -1.12
C ASN A 220 -12.29 -16.65 -1.93
N VAL A 221 -12.34 -17.82 -1.30
CA VAL A 221 -12.03 -19.11 -1.94
C VAL A 221 -13.34 -19.87 -2.12
N TYR A 222 -13.88 -19.81 -3.33
CA TYR A 222 -15.08 -20.56 -3.71
C TYR A 222 -14.67 -21.96 -4.13
N CYS A 223 -15.29 -22.98 -3.56
CA CYS A 223 -15.01 -24.38 -3.87
C CYS A 223 -16.23 -24.98 -4.56
N VAL A 224 -16.06 -25.54 -5.76
CA VAL A 224 -17.16 -26.13 -6.55
C VAL A 224 -16.99 -27.65 -6.63
N GLY A 225 -18.03 -28.37 -6.25
CA GLY A 225 -18.09 -29.83 -6.34
C GLY A 225 -17.77 -30.56 -5.03
N ALA A 226 -17.57 -31.87 -5.15
CA ALA A 226 -17.33 -32.76 -4.01
C ALA A 226 -15.83 -32.95 -3.70
N GLY A 227 -15.52 -33.52 -2.54
CA GLY A 227 -14.16 -33.82 -2.10
C GLY A 227 -13.64 -32.87 -1.01
N SER A 228 -12.37 -33.04 -0.66
CA SER A 228 -11.67 -32.19 0.30
C SER A 228 -11.07 -30.98 -0.39
N PHE A 229 -11.17 -29.81 0.24
CA PHE A 229 -10.59 -28.55 -0.25
C PHE A 229 -9.62 -27.98 0.77
N THR A 230 -8.85 -26.96 0.34
CA THR A 230 -8.04 -26.12 1.22
C THR A 230 -8.82 -25.62 2.44
N SER A 231 -8.15 -25.50 3.59
CA SER A 231 -8.73 -24.95 4.82
C SER A 231 -9.17 -23.48 4.69
N TYR A 232 -8.70 -22.81 3.63
CA TYR A 232 -9.08 -21.44 3.30
C TYR A 232 -10.42 -21.33 2.55
N CYS A 233 -11.09 -22.45 2.24
CA CYS A 233 -12.39 -22.44 1.55
C CYS A 233 -13.42 -21.62 2.32
N THR A 234 -13.92 -20.54 1.71
CA THR A 234 -14.89 -19.62 2.33
C THR A 234 -16.33 -19.94 1.95
N LYS A 235 -16.55 -20.53 0.76
CA LYS A 235 -17.87 -20.95 0.28
C LYS A 235 -17.75 -22.24 -0.52
N LEU A 236 -18.49 -23.28 -0.11
CA LEU A 236 -18.62 -24.53 -0.85
C LEU A 236 -19.97 -24.58 -1.58
N ILE A 237 -19.94 -24.81 -2.89
CA ILE A 237 -21.13 -24.98 -3.74
C ILE A 237 -21.09 -26.39 -4.35
N LYS A 238 -22.05 -27.23 -4.00
CA LYS A 238 -22.13 -28.61 -4.47
C LYS A 238 -23.57 -29.13 -4.51
N GLY A 239 -23.81 -30.11 -5.38
CA GLY A 239 -25.04 -30.91 -5.41
C GLY A 239 -24.77 -32.39 -5.15
N ALA A 240 -25.83 -33.20 -5.26
CA ALA A 240 -25.73 -34.66 -5.11
C ALA A 240 -24.98 -35.34 -6.27
N ASP A 241 -24.98 -34.71 -7.44
CA ASP A 241 -24.27 -35.13 -8.64
C ASP A 241 -23.79 -33.89 -9.44
N ARG A 242 -23.17 -34.14 -10.60
CA ARG A 242 -22.65 -33.07 -11.48
C ARG A 242 -23.72 -32.11 -11.97
N TYR A 243 -24.95 -32.58 -12.22
CA TYR A 243 -26.03 -31.76 -12.74
C TYR A 243 -26.58 -30.87 -11.63
N ALA A 244 -26.76 -31.43 -10.44
CA ALA A 244 -27.16 -30.68 -9.25
C ALA A 244 -26.08 -29.67 -8.81
N THR A 245 -24.79 -29.99 -8.93
CA THR A 245 -23.69 -29.03 -8.68
C THR A 245 -23.74 -27.86 -9.66
N CYS A 246 -23.93 -28.15 -10.95
CA CYS A 246 -24.06 -27.11 -11.97
C CYS A 246 -25.28 -26.22 -11.69
N GLN A 247 -26.44 -26.82 -11.38
CA GLN A 247 -27.65 -26.07 -11.03
C GLN A 247 -27.43 -25.17 -9.80
N ALA A 248 -26.77 -25.69 -8.75
CA ALA A 248 -26.48 -24.90 -7.55
C ALA A 248 -25.58 -23.69 -7.83
N VAL A 249 -24.63 -23.81 -8.76
CA VAL A 249 -23.82 -22.66 -9.23
C VAL A 249 -24.69 -21.65 -9.96
N LEU A 250 -25.54 -22.10 -10.88
CA LEU A 250 -26.45 -21.21 -11.62
C LEU A 250 -27.43 -20.49 -10.68
N ASP A 251 -27.95 -21.18 -9.68
CA ASP A 251 -28.84 -20.60 -8.67
C ASP A 251 -28.11 -19.55 -7.83
N PHE A 252 -26.85 -19.81 -7.44
CA PHE A 252 -26.01 -18.83 -6.72
C PHE A 252 -25.78 -17.56 -7.56
N ILE A 253 -25.47 -17.72 -8.84
CA ILE A 253 -25.30 -16.60 -9.79
C ILE A 253 -26.61 -15.83 -9.94
N ALA A 254 -27.74 -16.52 -10.16
CA ALA A 254 -29.05 -15.92 -10.34
C ALA A 254 -29.50 -15.11 -9.11
N ASN A 255 -29.10 -15.54 -7.91
CA ASN A 255 -29.39 -14.85 -6.65
C ASN A 255 -28.39 -13.73 -6.31
N GLY A 256 -27.52 -13.34 -7.24
CA GLY A 256 -26.58 -12.23 -7.05
C GLY A 256 -25.42 -12.57 -6.12
N GLY A 257 -25.00 -13.85 -6.08
CA GLY A 257 -23.87 -14.30 -5.27
C GLY A 257 -24.18 -14.48 -3.78
N LYS A 258 -25.44 -14.79 -3.44
CA LYS A 258 -25.90 -15.04 -2.06
C LYS A 258 -26.11 -16.53 -1.83
#